data_AF-A0A154INC7-F1
#
_entry.id   AF-A0A154INC7-F1
#
_cell.length_a   1.000
_cell.length_b   1.000
_cell.length_c   1.000
_cell.angle_alpha   90.00
_cell.angle_beta   90.00
_cell.angle_gamma   90.00
#
_symmetry.space_group_name_H-M   'P 1'
#
loop_
_entity.id
_entity.type
_entity.pdbx_description
1 polymer ?
#
loop_
_entity_poly.entity_id
_entity_poly.type
_entity_poly.pdbx_seq_one_letter_code
_entity_poly.pdbx_strand_id
1 'polypeptide(L)'
;MNGAAADQRKAGDRLKATLEAKGGAPVEPVKLAPKHKKMLDQLESAKDKEFDMQAQAHMEAVGLLRTYVGSGESQSLVGFAEERFRVAFAASYHAFSRQQLGNNEVVARFSMIRQ
;
A
#
# COMPACT_ATOMS: atom_id res chain seq x y z
N MET A 1 8.01 -5.09 -18.51
CA MET A 1 7.33 -4.53 -17.32
C MET A 1 7.66 -5.42 -16.14
N ASN A 2 8.29 -4.90 -15.07
CA ASN A 2 8.46 -5.66 -13.84
C ASN A 2 7.10 -5.69 -13.11
N GLY A 3 6.67 -6.86 -12.61
CA GLY A 3 5.37 -7.00 -11.95
C GLY A 3 5.34 -6.33 -10.56
N ALA A 4 4.14 -6.03 -10.04
CA ALA A 4 3.95 -5.36 -8.76
C ALA A 4 4.69 -6.02 -7.56
N ALA A 5 4.80 -7.35 -7.56
CA ALA A 5 5.55 -8.09 -6.55
C ALA A 5 7.07 -7.81 -6.62
N ALA A 6 7.63 -7.69 -7.84
CA ALA A 6 9.04 -7.34 -8.03
C ALA A 6 9.33 -5.90 -7.56
N ASP A 7 8.40 -4.99 -7.79
CA ASP A 7 8.52 -3.59 -7.34
C ASP A 7 8.40 -3.48 -5.81
N GLN A 8 7.52 -4.27 -5.18
CA GLN A 8 7.43 -4.37 -3.72
C GLN A 8 8.68 -5.01 -3.09
N ARG A 9 9.28 -6.01 -3.75
CA ARG A 9 10.56 -6.59 -3.27
C ARG A 9 11.68 -5.56 -3.29
N LYS A 10 11.84 -4.86 -4.41
CA LYS A 10 12.83 -3.76 -4.54
C LYS A 10 12.59 -2.64 -3.52
N ALA A 11 11.33 -2.36 -3.18
CA ALA A 11 10.97 -1.42 -2.13
C ALA A 11 11.50 -1.86 -0.76
N GLY A 12 11.30 -3.12 -0.42
CA GLY A 12 11.80 -3.72 0.83
C GLY A 12 13.31 -3.66 0.92
N ASP A 13 14.01 -4.02 -0.16
CA ASP A 13 15.48 -3.97 -0.21
C ASP A 13 16.01 -2.54 0.00
N ARG A 14 15.37 -1.53 -0.63
CA ARG A 14 15.71 -0.12 -0.42
C ARG A 14 15.44 0.35 1.01
N LEU A 15 14.34 -0.08 1.62
CA LEU A 15 14.05 0.25 3.01
C LEU A 15 15.12 -0.31 3.94
N LYS A 16 15.50 -1.58 3.76
CA LYS A 16 16.55 -2.23 4.54
C LYS A 16 17.88 -1.47 4.42
N ALA A 17 18.32 -1.17 3.20
CA ALA A 17 19.53 -0.38 2.97
C ALA A 17 19.47 1.02 3.62
N THR A 18 18.30 1.67 3.59
CA THR A 18 18.11 2.99 4.21
C THR A 18 18.21 2.93 5.74
N LEU A 19 17.72 1.85 6.36
CA LEU A 19 17.82 1.62 7.79
C LEU A 19 19.26 1.29 8.21
N GLU A 20 19.92 0.39 7.48
CA GLU A 20 21.31 -0.01 7.73
C GLU A 20 22.27 1.19 7.66
N ALA A 21 22.09 2.06 6.66
CA ALA A 21 22.87 3.29 6.52
C ALA A 21 22.72 4.26 7.72
N LYS A 22 21.68 4.09 8.55
CA LYS A 22 21.41 4.87 9.76
C LYS A 22 21.80 4.15 11.05
N GLY A 23 22.44 2.98 10.94
CA GLY A 23 22.73 2.12 12.11
C GLY A 23 21.47 1.48 12.71
N GLY A 24 20.34 1.56 12.02
CA GLY A 24 19.12 0.85 12.38
C GLY A 24 19.10 -0.53 11.75
N ALA A 25 18.57 -1.52 12.45
CA ALA A 25 18.26 -2.83 11.88
C ALA A 25 16.75 -3.02 11.84
N PRO A 26 16.21 -3.73 10.84
CA PRO A 26 14.85 -4.26 10.93
C PRO A 26 14.73 -5.07 12.23
N VAL A 27 13.64 -4.87 12.98
CA VAL A 27 13.37 -5.67 14.17
C VAL A 27 12.99 -7.07 13.70
N GLU A 28 13.91 -8.03 13.89
CA GLU A 28 13.65 -9.44 13.63
C GLU A 28 13.29 -10.19 14.93
N PRO A 29 12.26 -11.06 14.91
CA PRO A 29 11.36 -11.32 13.78
C PRO A 29 10.29 -10.23 13.64
N VAL A 30 9.91 -9.92 12.39
CA VAL A 30 8.76 -9.06 12.11
C VAL A 30 7.50 -9.75 12.62
N LYS A 31 7.00 -9.31 13.79
CA LYS A 31 5.73 -9.79 14.33
C LYS A 31 4.59 -9.10 13.61
N LEU A 32 3.93 -9.82 12.72
CA LEU A 32 2.69 -9.35 12.10
C LEU A 32 1.61 -9.17 13.17
N ALA A 33 0.84 -8.08 13.05
CA ALA A 33 -0.36 -7.94 13.87
C ALA A 33 -1.35 -9.07 13.52
N PRO A 34 -2.19 -9.52 14.47
CA PRO A 34 -3.15 -10.61 14.23
C PRO A 34 -4.04 -10.40 13.00
N LYS A 35 -4.39 -9.14 12.74
CA LYS A 35 -5.15 -8.72 11.55
C LYS A 35 -4.41 -9.04 10.24
N HIS A 36 -3.12 -8.70 10.14
CA HIS A 36 -2.30 -8.94 8.96
C HIS A 36 -2.00 -10.42 8.74
N LYS A 37 -1.83 -11.18 9.82
CA LYS A 37 -1.72 -12.64 9.74
C LYS A 37 -2.98 -13.27 9.15
N LYS A 38 -4.16 -12.86 9.65
CA LYS A 38 -5.45 -13.33 9.13
C LYS A 38 -5.64 -12.97 7.65
N MET A 39 -5.18 -11.78 7.23
CA MET A 39 -5.21 -11.38 5.81
C MET A 39 -4.31 -12.28 4.94
N LEU A 40 -3.15 -12.71 5.42
CA LEU A 40 -2.30 -13.68 4.72
C LEU A 40 -2.95 -15.05 4.60
N ASP A 41 -3.52 -15.57 5.69
CA ASP A 41 -4.22 -16.87 5.70
C ASP A 41 -5.40 -16.86 4.71
N GLN A 42 -6.08 -15.71 4.59
CA GLN A 42 -7.17 -15.50 3.64
C GLN A 42 -6.69 -15.39 2.18
N LEU A 43 -5.54 -14.78 1.93
CA LEU A 43 -4.93 -14.72 0.59
C LEU A 43 -4.50 -16.10 0.10
N GLU A 44 -3.91 -16.93 0.96
CA GLU A 44 -3.50 -18.30 0.61
C GLU A 44 -4.70 -19.18 0.21
N SER A 45 -5.88 -18.88 0.78
CA SER A 45 -7.12 -19.60 0.51
C SER A 45 -7.96 -19.02 -0.62
N ALA A 46 -7.60 -17.85 -1.17
CA ALA A 46 -8.41 -17.14 -2.14
C ALA A 46 -7.94 -17.40 -3.58
N LYS A 47 -8.85 -17.88 -4.45
CA LYS A 47 -8.60 -17.95 -5.90
C LYS A 47 -9.11 -16.73 -6.68
N ASP A 48 -10.06 -15.95 -6.14
CA ASP A 48 -10.66 -14.81 -6.85
C ASP A 48 -11.02 -13.59 -5.94
N LYS A 49 -10.80 -13.68 -4.62
CA LYS A 49 -11.11 -12.59 -3.65
C LYS A 49 -9.93 -11.61 -3.42
N GLU A 50 -8.93 -11.66 -4.29
CA GLU A 50 -7.65 -10.94 -4.12
C GLU A 50 -7.81 -9.41 -4.20
N PHE A 51 -8.79 -8.91 -4.96
CA PHE A 51 -8.96 -7.47 -5.19
C PHE A 51 -9.33 -6.69 -3.92
N ASP A 52 -10.24 -7.22 -3.09
CA ASP A 52 -10.68 -6.53 -1.87
C ASP A 52 -9.57 -6.52 -0.81
N MET A 53 -8.81 -7.61 -0.69
CA MET A 53 -7.70 -7.69 0.27
C MET A 53 -6.54 -6.78 -0.13
N GLN A 54 -6.22 -6.69 -1.42
CA GLN A 54 -5.18 -5.78 -1.91
C GLN A 54 -5.57 -4.32 -1.69
N ALA A 55 -6.85 -3.97 -1.91
CA ALA A 55 -7.37 -2.63 -1.66
C ALA A 55 -7.25 -2.24 -0.17
N GLN A 56 -7.66 -3.15 0.73
CA GLN A 56 -7.58 -2.92 2.16
C GLN A 56 -6.12 -2.76 2.63
N ALA A 57 -5.21 -3.61 2.14
CA ALA A 57 -3.79 -3.50 2.46
C ALA A 57 -3.19 -2.16 2.00
N HIS A 58 -3.55 -1.67 0.82
CA HIS A 58 -3.10 -0.35 0.35
C HIS A 58 -3.68 0.81 1.16
N MET A 59 -4.95 0.74 1.59
CA MET A 59 -5.53 1.77 2.48
C MET A 59 -4.83 1.83 3.84
N GLU A 60 -4.49 0.68 4.42
CA GLU A 60 -3.72 0.62 5.67
C GLU A 60 -2.31 1.18 5.48
N ALA A 61 -1.66 0.84 4.37
CA ALA A 61 -0.35 1.38 4.01
C ALA A 61 -0.38 2.91 3.84
N VAL A 62 -1.43 3.47 3.21
CA VAL A 62 -1.63 4.92 3.09
C VAL A 62 -1.68 5.58 4.48
N GLY A 63 -2.40 4.99 5.44
CA GLY A 63 -2.49 5.53 6.80
C GLY A 63 -1.14 5.54 7.53
N LEU A 64 -0.41 4.43 7.47
CA LEU A 64 0.92 4.30 8.09
C LEU A 64 1.92 5.28 7.48
N LEU A 65 1.98 5.34 6.15
CA LEU A 65 2.93 6.17 5.43
C LEU A 65 2.61 7.66 5.61
N ARG A 66 1.34 8.07 5.55
CA ARG A 66 0.93 9.45 5.83
C ARG A 66 1.33 9.89 7.24
N THR A 67 1.14 9.02 8.23
CA THR A 67 1.55 9.30 9.61
C THR A 67 3.06 9.53 9.67
N TYR A 68 3.84 8.63 9.06
CA TYR A 68 5.29 8.74 9.06
C TYR A 68 5.82 9.94 8.26
N VAL A 69 5.15 10.35 7.18
CA VAL A 69 5.49 11.57 6.45
C VAL A 69 5.29 12.81 7.32
N GLY A 70 4.22 12.84 8.12
CA GLY A 70 3.91 13.98 9.00
C GLY A 70 4.72 14.05 10.29
N SER A 71 5.25 12.92 10.80
CA SER A 71 5.91 12.84 12.11
C SER A 71 7.31 12.21 12.09
N GLY A 72 7.84 11.85 10.92
CA GLY A 72 9.09 11.13 10.79
C GLY A 72 10.31 12.02 11.04
N GLU A 73 11.20 11.58 11.94
CA GLU A 73 12.39 12.35 12.33
C GLU A 73 13.52 12.29 11.29
N SER A 74 13.46 11.33 10.39
CA SER A 74 14.53 11.03 9.44
C SER A 74 14.13 11.44 8.02
N GLN A 75 14.71 12.52 7.50
CA GLN A 75 14.41 13.05 6.16
C GLN A 75 14.50 12.00 5.04
N SER A 76 15.51 11.10 5.05
CA SER A 76 15.61 10.05 4.03
C SER A 76 14.55 8.96 4.16
N LEU A 77 14.05 8.71 5.37
CA LEU A 77 12.93 7.78 5.60
C LEU A 77 11.59 8.46 5.30
N VAL A 78 11.47 9.77 5.54
CA VAL A 78 10.32 10.58 5.11
C VAL A 78 10.21 10.57 3.59
N GLY A 79 11.29 10.84 2.86
CA GLY A 79 11.30 10.78 1.39
C GLY A 79 10.96 9.39 0.85
N PHE A 80 11.45 8.32 1.49
CA PHE A 80 11.02 6.96 1.17
C PHE A 80 9.52 6.75 1.43
N ALA A 81 9.01 7.24 2.57
CA ALA A 81 7.60 7.12 2.93
C ALA A 81 6.68 7.91 1.97
N GLU A 82 7.09 9.08 1.49
CA GLU A 82 6.38 9.87 0.48
C GLU A 82 6.28 9.13 -0.86
N GLU A 83 7.38 8.53 -1.32
CA GLU A 83 7.39 7.71 -2.54
C GLU A 83 6.38 6.57 -2.41
N ARG A 84 6.44 5.83 -1.29
CA ARG A 84 5.54 4.70 -1.05
C ARG A 84 4.10 5.13 -0.84
N PHE A 85 3.86 6.27 -0.21
CA PHE A 85 2.52 6.84 -0.01
C PHE A 85 1.85 7.07 -1.36
N ARG A 86 2.55 7.70 -2.31
CA ARG A 86 2.02 7.97 -3.66
C ARG A 86 1.65 6.68 -4.39
N VAL A 87 2.49 5.63 -4.29
CA VAL A 87 2.23 4.34 -4.92
C VAL A 87 1.02 3.63 -4.29
N ALA A 88 0.95 3.55 -2.96
CA ALA A 88 -0.17 2.93 -2.24
C ALA A 88 -1.48 3.70 -2.45
N PHE A 89 -1.42 5.03 -2.50
CA PHE A 89 -2.58 5.88 -2.79
C PHE A 89 -3.11 5.63 -4.21
N ALA A 90 -2.24 5.60 -5.23
CA ALA A 90 -2.65 5.29 -6.60
C ALA A 90 -3.27 3.88 -6.72
N ALA A 91 -2.68 2.88 -6.03
CA ALA A 91 -3.18 1.51 -6.04
C ALA A 91 -4.55 1.36 -5.36
N SER A 92 -4.76 2.03 -4.21
CA SER A 92 -6.07 2.05 -3.54
C SER A 92 -7.14 2.76 -4.37
N TYR A 93 -6.81 3.88 -5.02
CA TYR A 93 -7.73 4.59 -5.93
C TYR A 93 -8.13 3.74 -7.13
N HIS A 94 -7.18 3.04 -7.77
CA HIS A 94 -7.46 2.16 -8.89
C HIS A 94 -8.30 0.94 -8.48
N ALA A 95 -8.06 0.37 -7.30
CA ALA A 95 -8.86 -0.74 -6.77
C ALA A 95 -10.30 -0.30 -6.47
N PHE A 96 -10.47 0.85 -5.80
CA PHE A 96 -11.78 1.44 -5.53
C PHE A 96 -12.54 1.77 -6.81
N SER A 97 -11.85 2.36 -7.80
CA SER A 97 -12.46 2.69 -9.09
C SER A 97 -12.95 1.44 -9.83
N ARG A 98 -12.20 0.33 -9.81
CA ARG A 98 -12.67 -0.94 -10.37
C ARG A 98 -13.90 -1.51 -9.65
N GLN A 99 -13.93 -1.42 -8.32
CA GLN A 99 -15.08 -1.88 -7.53
C GLN A 99 -16.36 -1.07 -7.86
N GLN A 100 -16.23 0.23 -8.08
CA GLN A 100 -17.35 1.10 -8.44
C GLN A 100 -17.78 0.96 -9.91
N LEU A 101 -16.84 0.74 -10.84
CA LEU A 101 -17.14 0.56 -12.27
C LEU A 101 -17.74 -0.82 -12.59
N GLY A 102 -17.61 -1.82 -11.71
CA GLY A 102 -18.37 -3.06 -11.77
C GLY A 102 -19.87 -2.88 -11.47
N ASN A 103 -20.26 -1.75 -10.88
CA ASN A 103 -21.63 -1.36 -10.61
C ASN A 103 -22.02 -0.21 -11.55
N ASN A 104 -22.56 -0.57 -12.72
CA ASN A 104 -22.95 0.34 -13.81
C ASN A 104 -24.09 1.31 -13.45
N GLU A 105 -23.85 2.26 -12.55
CA GLU A 105 -24.79 3.38 -12.32
C GLU A 105 -24.11 4.72 -11.96
N VAL A 106 -22.83 4.76 -11.61
CA VAL A 106 -22.22 5.99 -11.04
C VAL A 106 -21.48 6.83 -12.09
N VAL A 107 -21.08 6.28 -13.24
CA VAL A 107 -20.39 7.05 -14.30
C VAL A 107 -21.30 8.17 -14.84
N ALA A 108 -22.62 8.03 -14.77
CA ALA A 108 -23.57 9.05 -15.18
C ALA A 108 -23.68 10.24 -14.21
N ARG A 109 -23.20 10.13 -12.95
CA ARG A 109 -23.35 11.20 -11.96
C ARG A 109 -22.16 12.16 -11.87
N PHE A 110 -20.98 11.79 -12.36
CA PHE A 110 -19.79 12.65 -12.26
C PHE A 110 -19.41 13.41 -13.53
N SER A 111 -20.04 13.11 -14.68
CA SER A 111 -19.94 13.95 -15.89
C SER A 111 -20.67 15.29 -15.77
N MET A 112 -21.45 15.51 -14.70
CA MET A 112 -22.16 16.78 -14.43
C MET A 112 -21.41 17.77 -13.52
N ILE A 113 -20.24 17.42 -12.95
CA ILE A 113 -19.50 18.29 -12.02
C ILE A 113 -18.28 18.98 -12.69
N ARG A 114 -18.18 18.91 -14.01
CA ARG A 114 -17.36 19.85 -14.80
C ARG A 114 -18.23 20.58 -15.81
N GLN A 115 -18.88 21.64 -15.35
CA GLN A 115 -19.13 22.84 -16.14
C GLN A 115 -18.42 24.00 -15.44
#